data_AF-C1DYK9-F1
#
_entry.id   AF-C1DYK9-F1
#
_cell.length_a   1.000
_cell.length_b   1.000
_cell.length_c   1.000
_cell.angle_alpha   90.00
_cell.angle_beta   90.00
_cell.angle_gamma   90.00
#
_symmetry.space_group_name_H-M   'P 1'
#
loop_
_entity.id
_entity.type
_entity.pdbx_description
1 polymer ?
#
loop_
_entity_poly.entity_id
_entity_poly.type
_entity_poly.pdbx_seq_one_letter_code
_entity_poly.pdbx_strand_id
1 'polypeptide(L)'
;MDPTDEDYGRWKSLVPFLYDWLAHHRLVWPSLSCRWGQILEQGDYKLKQRLYLSEQTDGSSPTFPNTLTVANVEVVKRRVAAAEHLTFNEEERSAFVKRVKTIIHPGEVNKIREFEASPELFVTHTDAPELFVWNADSQPHRKTGPNMDTEKEGATTPSTPDLVLVGHEENAEFALAVHRERFHVASGGKDQNVLIWNIADHDGGKLWSGRVSDGHGRPAKGALSPRARSGDGVGARSGDFGGAPALAPALKFLGHVDTVEDVAFHPSSALELCSVGDDSALIFWDGRAGTGPTHRVGEAHESDVHCVDWSLLDENAIVTGGADSIVRLWDRRKLSSKGADCVVWSSPAGLHADGITTVQWCPDQDGVFASAGEDGYLNVFDRSRIGAEQTPEAKKLGPPEVLFQHAGHRSSLADFHWNPCDPWTIASVSSGDGGNTLQLWRMTDLLTSTPYAG
;
A
#
# COMPACT_ATOMS: atom_id res chain seq x y z
N MET A 1 -18.55 24.74 -18.14
CA MET A 1 -17.75 24.25 -17.00
C MET A 1 -17.12 22.95 -17.47
N ASP A 2 -15.92 22.63 -17.00
CA ASP A 2 -15.35 21.30 -17.22
C ASP A 2 -16.30 20.27 -16.57
N PRO A 3 -16.72 19.20 -17.25
CA PRO A 3 -17.58 18.17 -16.65
C PRO A 3 -17.05 17.65 -15.30
N THR A 4 -15.72 17.58 -15.17
CA THR A 4 -15.05 17.17 -13.92
C THR A 4 -15.33 18.13 -12.76
N ASP A 5 -15.44 19.44 -13.02
CA ASP A 5 -15.75 20.44 -12.01
C ASP A 5 -17.22 20.40 -11.55
N GLU A 6 -18.15 20.06 -12.45
CA GLU A 6 -19.56 19.91 -12.10
C GLU A 6 -19.79 18.70 -11.21
N ASP A 7 -19.21 17.54 -11.56
CA ASP A 7 -19.33 16.31 -10.78
C ASP A 7 -18.64 16.45 -9.42
N TYR A 8 -17.49 17.13 -9.39
CA TYR A 8 -16.83 17.47 -8.13
C TYR A 8 -17.67 18.41 -7.25
N GLY A 9 -18.32 19.41 -7.85
CA GLY A 9 -19.26 20.30 -7.14
C GLY A 9 -20.46 19.56 -6.56
N ARG A 10 -21.00 18.57 -7.30
CA ARG A 10 -22.07 17.69 -6.81
C ARG A 10 -21.61 16.82 -5.65
N TRP A 11 -20.46 16.16 -5.76
CA TRP A 11 -19.87 15.37 -4.68
C TRP A 11 -19.75 16.19 -3.39
N LYS A 12 -19.21 17.41 -3.45
CA LYS A 12 -19.11 18.30 -2.26
C LYS A 12 -20.44 18.53 -1.57
N SER A 13 -21.51 18.73 -2.35
CA SER A 13 -22.85 18.97 -1.78
C SER A 13 -23.40 17.74 -1.06
N LEU A 14 -22.89 16.56 -1.40
CA LEU A 14 -23.27 15.28 -0.81
C LEU A 14 -22.38 14.84 0.36
N VAL A 15 -21.22 15.47 0.59
CA VAL A 15 -20.28 15.09 1.65
C VAL A 15 -20.96 14.86 3.01
N PRO A 16 -21.87 15.75 3.49
CA PRO A 16 -22.55 15.57 4.78
C PRO A 16 -23.40 14.31 4.92
N PHE A 17 -23.75 13.66 3.80
CA PHE A 17 -24.58 12.46 3.77
C PHE A 17 -23.76 11.20 3.47
N LEU A 18 -22.61 11.34 2.82
CA LEU A 18 -21.77 10.23 2.38
C LEU A 18 -20.70 9.83 3.41
N TYR A 19 -20.24 10.78 4.23
CA TYR A 19 -19.11 10.57 5.13
C TYR A 19 -19.47 10.92 6.57
N ASP A 20 -19.02 10.07 7.50
CA ASP A 20 -19.03 10.40 8.93
C ASP A 20 -17.80 11.22 9.33
N TRP A 21 -16.72 11.15 8.54
CA TRP A 21 -15.52 11.94 8.71
C TRP A 21 -14.84 12.15 7.35
N LEU A 22 -14.38 13.37 7.09
CA LEU A 22 -13.59 13.71 5.91
C LEU A 22 -12.62 14.83 6.28
N ALA A 23 -11.34 14.59 6.05
CA ALA A 23 -10.28 15.57 6.17
C ALA A 23 -9.52 15.66 4.85
N HIS A 24 -9.53 16.85 4.25
CA HIS A 24 -8.77 17.18 3.05
C HIS A 24 -7.46 17.89 3.44
N HIS A 25 -6.33 17.43 2.93
CA HIS A 25 -5.03 18.01 3.18
C HIS A 25 -4.27 18.22 1.88
N ARG A 26 -4.05 19.48 1.50
CA ARG A 26 -3.21 19.83 0.36
C ARG A 26 -1.74 19.49 0.63
N LEU A 27 -1.15 18.72 -0.26
CA LEU A 27 0.28 18.40 -0.25
C LEU A 27 1.04 19.42 -1.11
N VAL A 28 2.28 19.73 -0.73
CA VAL A 28 3.14 20.60 -1.56
C VAL A 28 3.68 19.82 -2.75
N TRP A 29 4.12 18.60 -2.47
CA TRP A 29 4.66 17.65 -3.42
C TRP A 29 3.73 16.44 -3.53
N PRO A 30 3.64 15.79 -4.69
CA PRO A 30 2.87 14.56 -4.83
C PRO A 30 3.37 13.47 -3.89
N SER A 31 2.44 12.63 -3.47
CA SER A 31 2.72 11.43 -2.69
C SER A 31 2.24 10.23 -3.49
N LEU A 32 3.14 9.30 -3.78
CA LEU A 32 2.81 8.04 -4.46
C LEU A 32 2.43 6.92 -3.50
N SER A 33 2.67 7.07 -2.20
CA SER A 33 2.26 6.06 -1.23
C SER A 33 1.94 6.65 0.13
N CYS A 34 0.89 6.12 0.75
CA CYS A 34 0.47 6.46 2.09
C CYS A 34 0.25 5.20 2.94
N ARG A 35 0.69 5.21 4.21
CA ARG A 35 0.51 4.09 5.14
C ARG A 35 0.15 4.56 6.53
N TRP A 36 -0.84 3.90 7.13
CA TRP A 36 -1.21 4.12 8.53
C TRP A 36 -0.18 3.42 9.41
N GLY A 37 0.26 4.09 10.47
CA GLY A 37 1.24 3.54 11.39
C GLY A 37 0.70 3.41 12.81
N GLN A 38 1.63 3.49 13.76
CA GLN A 38 1.37 3.26 15.18
C GLN A 38 0.28 4.18 15.76
N ILE A 39 -0.57 3.62 16.63
CA ILE A 39 -1.38 4.41 17.56
C ILE A 39 -0.47 5.05 18.61
N LEU A 40 -0.48 6.38 18.68
CA LEU A 40 0.33 7.15 19.61
C LEU A 40 -0.44 7.46 20.91
N GLU A 41 -1.71 7.85 20.78
CA GLU A 41 -2.56 8.21 21.91
C GLU A 41 -4.00 7.78 21.64
N GLN A 42 -4.66 7.19 22.63
CA GLN A 42 -6.08 6.84 22.58
C GLN A 42 -6.86 7.79 23.49
N GLY A 43 -7.47 8.83 22.92
CA GLY A 43 -8.38 9.73 23.63
C GLY A 43 -9.84 9.27 23.52
N ASP A 44 -10.73 9.91 24.28
CA ASP A 44 -12.16 9.57 24.29
C ASP A 44 -12.84 9.88 22.95
N TYR A 45 -12.46 10.99 22.31
CA TYR A 45 -13.09 11.49 21.08
C TYR A 45 -12.21 11.38 19.84
N LYS A 46 -10.89 11.30 20.04
CA LYS A 46 -9.90 11.26 18.96
C LYS A 46 -8.86 10.18 19.24
N LEU A 47 -8.46 9.50 18.19
CA LEU A 47 -7.31 8.62 18.15
C LEU A 47 -6.17 9.39 17.48
N LYS A 48 -5.00 9.46 18.11
CA LYS A 48 -3.81 10.02 17.48
C LYS A 48 -2.99 8.88 16.91
N GLN A 49 -2.83 8.86 15.59
CA GLN A 49 -2.16 7.78 14.87
C GLN A 49 -1.07 8.33 13.95
N ARG A 50 -0.06 7.53 13.67
CA ARG A 50 0.97 7.87 12.69
C ARG A 50 0.46 7.69 11.27
N LEU A 51 0.95 8.52 10.35
CA LEU A 51 0.80 8.36 8.92
C LEU A 51 2.17 8.58 8.25
N TYR A 52 2.53 7.70 7.34
CA TYR A 52 3.73 7.79 6.50
C TYR A 52 3.32 8.18 5.09
N LEU A 53 4.02 9.15 4.50
CA LEU A 53 3.80 9.66 3.15
C LEU A 53 5.12 9.75 2.41
N SER A 54 5.14 9.40 1.13
CA SER A 54 6.22 9.84 0.24
C SER A 54 6.01 11.29 -0.18
N GLU A 55 7.09 12.04 -0.40
CA GLU A 55 7.07 13.34 -1.06
C GLU A 55 8.04 13.27 -2.24
N GLN A 56 7.50 13.24 -3.45
CA GLN A 56 8.30 13.23 -4.68
C GLN A 56 8.57 14.66 -5.14
N THR A 57 9.85 14.97 -5.20
CA THR A 57 10.36 16.24 -5.71
C THR A 57 11.01 16.00 -7.06
N ASP A 58 11.12 17.03 -7.88
CA ASP A 58 11.81 16.93 -9.17
C ASP A 58 13.32 16.67 -9.05
N GLY A 59 13.86 16.57 -7.83
CA GLY A 59 15.27 16.38 -7.52
C GLY A 59 16.19 17.46 -8.08
N SER A 60 15.63 18.50 -8.70
CA SER A 60 16.37 19.50 -9.48
C SER A 60 17.12 20.48 -8.58
N SER A 61 16.69 20.57 -7.32
CA SER A 61 17.28 21.44 -6.31
C SER A 61 17.69 20.67 -5.06
N PRO A 62 18.91 20.89 -4.53
CA PRO A 62 19.36 20.27 -3.28
C PRO A 62 18.54 20.72 -2.06
N THR A 63 17.76 21.81 -2.16
CA THR A 63 16.85 22.28 -1.10
C THR A 63 15.54 21.51 -1.03
N PHE A 64 15.17 20.80 -2.10
CA PHE A 64 13.96 20.01 -2.20
C PHE A 64 14.34 18.58 -2.63
N PRO A 65 14.97 17.79 -1.75
CA PRO A 65 15.23 16.39 -2.04
C PRO A 65 13.96 15.56 -1.85
N ASN A 66 13.95 14.34 -2.38
CA ASN A 66 12.91 13.36 -2.08
C ASN A 66 12.88 13.07 -0.59
N THR A 67 11.68 13.00 -0.01
CA THR A 67 11.55 12.73 1.43
C THR A 67 10.44 11.76 1.76
N LEU A 68 10.55 11.16 2.94
CA LEU A 68 9.45 10.57 3.65
C LEU A 68 8.97 11.56 4.70
N THR A 69 7.67 11.84 4.67
CA THR A 69 6.99 12.62 5.71
C THR A 69 6.36 11.67 6.71
N VAL A 70 6.73 11.86 7.98
CA VAL A 70 6.11 11.21 9.12
C VAL A 70 5.17 12.23 9.75
N ALA A 71 3.88 11.93 9.75
CA ALA A 71 2.84 12.79 10.28
C ALA A 71 2.09 12.13 11.44
N ASN A 72 1.54 12.96 12.31
CA ASN A 72 0.55 12.56 13.31
C ASN A 72 -0.81 13.02 12.82
N VAL A 73 -1.77 12.10 12.84
CA VAL A 73 -3.15 12.31 12.42
C VAL A 73 -4.06 12.19 13.64
N GLU A 74 -4.92 13.18 13.84
CA GLU A 74 -6.01 13.13 14.81
C GLU A 74 -7.27 12.53 14.14
N VAL A 75 -7.42 11.21 14.20
CA VAL A 75 -8.58 10.48 13.67
C VAL A 75 -9.76 10.68 14.62
N VAL A 76 -10.87 11.22 14.12
CA VAL A 76 -12.09 11.43 14.91
C VAL A 76 -12.81 10.09 15.09
N LYS A 77 -13.05 9.65 16.33
CA LYS A 77 -13.70 8.36 16.59
C LYS A 77 -15.16 8.33 16.11
N ARG A 78 -15.67 7.14 15.82
CA ARG A 78 -17.09 6.93 15.49
C ARG A 78 -18.02 7.47 16.59
N ARG A 79 -19.21 7.93 16.19
CA ARG A 79 -20.27 8.46 17.09
C ARG A 79 -19.92 9.76 17.83
N VAL A 80 -18.80 10.38 17.51
CA VAL A 80 -18.53 11.77 17.89
C VAL A 80 -19.23 12.65 16.86
N ALA A 81 -20.44 13.11 17.20
CA ALA A 81 -21.20 14.01 16.34
C ALA A 81 -20.49 15.37 16.25
N ALA A 82 -20.26 15.86 15.03
CA ALA A 82 -20.48 17.28 14.70
C ALA A 82 -20.19 17.54 13.22
N ALA A 83 -21.09 18.28 12.57
CA ALA A 83 -20.87 18.90 11.26
C ALA A 83 -19.56 19.73 11.18
N GLU A 84 -18.98 20.08 12.34
CA GLU A 84 -17.67 20.73 12.49
C GLU A 84 -16.48 19.90 11.97
N HIS A 85 -16.65 18.59 11.77
CA HIS A 85 -15.59 17.70 11.24
C HIS A 85 -15.73 17.39 9.75
N LEU A 86 -16.73 18.00 9.10
CA LEU A 86 -16.99 17.90 7.65
C LEU A 86 -16.78 19.25 6.95
N THR A 87 -16.16 20.22 7.64
CA THR A 87 -15.79 21.50 7.05
C THR A 87 -14.65 21.30 6.06
N PHE A 88 -14.89 21.70 4.81
CA PHE A 88 -14.03 21.42 3.68
C PHE A 88 -13.44 22.71 3.10
N ASN A 89 -12.11 22.79 3.04
CA ASN A 89 -11.37 23.83 2.35
C ASN A 89 -10.25 23.21 1.51
N GLU A 90 -10.35 23.33 0.18
CA GLU A 90 -9.39 22.76 -0.80
C GLU A 90 -8.02 23.40 -0.77
N GLU A 91 -7.95 24.64 -0.31
CA GLU A 91 -6.72 25.42 -0.35
C GLU A 91 -5.86 25.22 0.90
N GLU A 92 -6.44 24.60 1.92
CA GLU A 92 -5.82 24.48 3.23
C GLU A 92 -5.25 23.10 3.51
N ARG A 93 -4.23 23.11 4.37
CA ARG A 93 -3.75 21.91 5.04
C ARG A 93 -4.70 21.58 6.18
N SER A 94 -5.18 20.35 6.22
CA SER A 94 -6.01 19.86 7.32
C SER A 94 -5.35 20.08 8.69
N ALA A 95 -6.10 20.63 9.65
CA ALA A 95 -5.69 20.73 11.05
C ALA A 95 -5.53 19.35 11.73
N PHE A 96 -6.12 18.30 11.14
CA PHE A 96 -6.00 16.93 11.64
C PHE A 96 -4.64 16.30 11.35
N VAL A 97 -3.87 16.82 10.40
CA VAL A 97 -2.60 16.24 9.95
C VAL A 97 -1.44 17.17 10.30
N LYS A 98 -0.58 16.72 11.20
CA LYS A 98 0.59 17.48 11.68
C LYS A 98 1.87 16.72 11.32
N ARG A 99 2.66 17.26 10.40
CA ARG A 99 4.00 16.73 10.09
C ARG A 99 4.90 16.85 11.32
N VAL A 100 5.55 15.75 11.70
CA VAL A 100 6.42 15.69 12.89
C VAL A 100 7.87 15.40 12.57
N LYS A 101 8.11 14.65 11.50
CA LYS A 101 9.46 14.24 11.10
C LYS A 101 9.52 14.15 9.57
N THR A 102 10.71 14.40 9.05
CA THR A 102 11.04 14.35 7.64
C THR A 102 12.35 13.60 7.54
N ILE A 103 12.40 12.59 6.67
CA ILE A 103 13.56 11.75 6.40
C ILE A 103 13.93 12.01 4.95
N ILE A 104 15.16 12.48 4.69
CA ILE A 104 15.64 12.64 3.31
C ILE A 104 15.91 11.25 2.74
N HIS A 105 15.31 10.93 1.61
CA HIS A 105 15.37 9.63 0.95
C HIS A 105 16.37 9.66 -0.21
N PRO A 106 17.15 8.59 -0.48
CA PRO A 106 18.12 8.54 -1.57
C PRO A 106 17.52 8.46 -2.99
N GLY A 107 16.22 8.17 -3.11
CA GLY A 107 15.50 8.00 -4.39
C GLY A 107 14.02 8.36 -4.26
N GLU A 108 13.31 8.35 -5.38
CA GLU A 108 11.88 8.65 -5.44
C GLU A 108 11.07 7.51 -4.82
N VAL A 109 10.32 7.78 -3.75
CA VAL A 109 9.59 6.71 -3.04
C VAL A 109 8.27 6.44 -3.74
N ASN A 110 8.17 5.24 -4.31
CA ASN A 110 7.04 4.75 -5.09
C ASN A 110 6.08 3.91 -4.26
N LYS A 111 6.60 3.10 -3.33
CA LYS A 111 5.78 2.27 -2.44
C LYS A 111 6.32 2.27 -1.01
N ILE A 112 5.42 2.29 -0.03
CA ILE A 112 5.71 2.11 1.39
C ILE A 112 4.92 0.89 1.90
N ARG A 113 5.54 0.05 2.72
CA ARG A 113 4.88 -1.02 3.48
C ARG A 113 5.38 -1.06 4.91
N GLU A 114 4.48 -0.92 5.87
CA GLU A 114 4.73 -1.06 7.30
C GLU A 114 4.47 -2.48 7.79
N PHE A 115 5.18 -2.90 8.84
CA PHE A 115 4.88 -4.17 9.50
C PHE A 115 3.78 -3.95 10.55
N GLU A 116 2.63 -4.63 10.42
CA GLU A 116 1.53 -4.51 11.41
C GLU A 116 2.01 -4.81 12.86
N ALA A 117 2.90 -5.79 13.02
CA ALA A 117 3.46 -6.16 14.32
C ALA A 117 4.47 -5.14 14.87
N SER A 118 4.99 -4.23 14.04
CA SER A 118 5.94 -3.19 14.42
C SER A 118 5.78 -1.97 13.50
N PRO A 119 4.69 -1.19 13.66
CA PRO A 119 4.30 -0.16 12.70
C PRO A 119 5.28 1.01 12.56
N GLU A 120 6.25 1.13 13.46
CA GLU A 120 7.38 2.05 13.32
C GLU A 120 8.40 1.62 12.25
N LEU A 121 8.42 0.32 11.92
CA LEU A 121 9.28 -0.27 10.92
C LEU A 121 8.54 -0.32 9.59
N PHE A 122 9.18 0.17 8.54
CA PHE A 122 8.62 0.12 7.20
C PHE A 122 9.71 -0.05 6.14
N VAL A 123 9.30 -0.55 4.98
CA VAL A 123 10.16 -0.73 3.81
C VAL A 123 9.70 0.23 2.72
N THR A 124 10.66 0.79 2.00
CA THR A 124 10.39 1.62 0.82
C THR A 124 10.93 0.98 -0.44
N HIS A 125 10.14 1.08 -1.50
CA HIS A 125 10.55 0.82 -2.87
C HIS A 125 10.75 2.16 -3.60
N THR A 126 11.81 2.28 -4.40
CA THR A 126 12.12 3.49 -5.18
C THR A 126 12.35 3.21 -6.65
N ASP A 127 12.89 4.18 -7.39
CA ASP A 127 13.47 4.09 -8.73
C ASP A 127 14.85 3.41 -8.79
N ALA A 128 15.19 2.57 -7.80
CA ALA A 128 16.49 1.93 -7.64
C ALA A 128 16.34 0.41 -7.48
N PRO A 129 17.38 -0.40 -7.79
CA PRO A 129 17.35 -1.84 -7.55
C PRO A 129 17.37 -2.19 -6.05
N GLU A 130 17.86 -1.29 -5.19
CA GLU A 130 17.82 -1.48 -3.74
C GLU A 130 16.49 -1.08 -3.11
N LEU A 131 16.10 -1.81 -2.06
CA LEU A 131 15.01 -1.41 -1.16
C LEU A 131 15.59 -0.95 0.17
N PHE A 132 14.88 -0.07 0.85
CA PHE A 132 15.37 0.54 2.09
C PHE A 132 14.43 0.23 3.25
N VAL A 133 14.98 -0.27 4.35
CA VAL A 133 14.26 -0.55 5.59
C VAL A 133 14.55 0.57 6.58
N TRP A 134 13.48 1.09 7.18
CA TRP A 134 13.52 2.26 8.06
C TRP A 134 12.81 1.97 9.36
N ASN A 135 13.44 2.34 10.47
CA ASN A 135 12.77 2.51 11.75
C ASN A 135 12.46 4.00 11.94
N ALA A 136 11.19 4.36 11.85
CA ALA A 136 10.72 5.75 11.97
C ALA A 136 11.25 6.45 13.23
N ASP A 137 11.40 5.73 14.34
CA ASP A 137 11.80 6.30 15.63
C ASP A 137 13.32 6.53 15.74
N SER A 138 14.14 5.69 15.10
CA SER A 138 15.61 5.85 15.07
C SER A 138 16.05 7.04 14.22
N GLN A 139 15.27 7.37 13.18
CA GLN A 139 15.63 8.39 12.20
C GLN A 139 15.52 9.81 12.77
N PRO A 140 16.53 10.69 12.56
CA PRO A 140 16.47 12.09 12.99
C PRO A 140 15.50 12.90 12.12
N HIS A 141 14.94 13.98 12.67
CA HIS A 141 14.21 14.95 11.86
C HIS A 141 15.18 15.79 11.03
N ARG A 142 15.03 15.73 9.70
CA ARG A 142 15.79 16.52 8.73
C ARG A 142 14.99 17.75 8.30
N LYS A 143 15.65 18.89 8.13
CA LYS A 143 15.04 20.13 7.64
C LYS A 143 15.25 20.24 6.14
N THR A 144 14.18 20.52 5.40
CA THR A 144 14.19 20.73 3.95
C THR A 144 13.40 21.99 3.58
N GLY A 145 13.55 22.47 2.35
CA GLY A 145 12.82 23.62 1.80
C GLY A 145 13.65 24.90 1.67
N PRO A 146 13.01 26.04 1.36
CA PRO A 146 13.72 27.27 0.97
C PRO A 146 14.55 27.91 2.10
N ASN A 147 14.22 27.58 3.36
CA ASN A 147 14.95 28.06 4.55
C ASN A 147 16.02 27.06 5.02
N MET A 148 16.34 26.05 4.21
CA MET A 148 17.37 25.07 4.47
C MET A 148 18.75 25.71 4.29
N ASP A 149 19.60 25.56 5.30
CA ASP A 149 20.99 26.00 5.25
C ASP A 149 21.82 24.91 4.53
N THR A 150 21.98 25.06 3.22
CA THR A 150 22.68 24.09 2.35
C THR A 150 24.19 24.03 2.62
N GLU A 151 24.74 25.03 3.31
CA GLU A 151 26.17 25.07 3.66
C GLU A 151 26.49 24.24 4.91
N LYS A 152 25.49 23.83 5.69
CA LYS A 152 25.70 22.90 6.81
C LYS A 152 26.06 21.51 6.32
N GLU A 153 27.10 20.96 6.93
CA GLU A 153 27.55 19.60 6.67
C GLU A 153 26.39 18.60 6.88
N GLY A 154 26.16 17.76 5.87
CA GLY A 154 25.07 16.79 5.89
C GLY A 154 23.68 17.39 5.72
N ALA A 155 23.51 18.64 5.28
CA ALA A 155 22.18 19.18 5.01
C ALA A 155 21.49 18.41 3.88
N THR A 156 22.19 18.20 2.76
CA THR A 156 21.65 17.62 1.52
C THR A 156 21.87 16.12 1.39
N THR A 157 22.60 15.50 2.32
CA THR A 157 22.90 14.07 2.25
C THR A 157 21.66 13.23 2.59
N PRO A 158 21.38 12.15 1.85
CA PRO A 158 20.33 11.21 2.22
C PRO A 158 20.47 10.73 3.67
N SER A 159 19.35 10.38 4.29
CA SER A 159 19.37 9.76 5.62
C SER A 159 19.84 8.32 5.48
N THR A 160 20.58 7.83 6.47
CA THR A 160 21.08 6.45 6.47
C THR A 160 19.92 5.48 6.79
N PRO A 161 19.57 4.56 5.89
CA PRO A 161 18.58 3.52 6.16
C PRO A 161 19.09 2.55 7.23
N ASP A 162 18.19 1.91 7.96
CA ASP A 162 18.56 0.94 9.00
C ASP A 162 19.06 -0.39 8.39
N LEU A 163 18.58 -0.75 7.20
CA LEU A 163 19.03 -1.88 6.39
C LEU A 163 18.74 -1.63 4.91
N VAL A 164 19.62 -2.09 4.02
CA VAL A 164 19.43 -2.06 2.57
C VAL A 164 19.20 -3.49 2.07
N LEU A 165 18.10 -3.73 1.36
CA LEU A 165 17.85 -5.01 0.70
C LEU A 165 18.37 -4.92 -0.72
N VAL A 166 19.30 -5.82 -1.05
CA VAL A 166 19.92 -5.89 -2.38
C VAL A 166 19.47 -7.16 -3.08
N GLY A 167 19.53 -7.19 -4.41
CA GLY A 167 19.31 -8.42 -5.18
C GLY A 167 18.73 -8.20 -6.57
N HIS A 168 17.94 -7.12 -6.78
CA HIS A 168 17.47 -6.78 -8.12
C HIS A 168 18.62 -6.30 -9.00
N GLU A 169 18.53 -6.59 -10.29
CA GLU A 169 19.54 -6.26 -11.30
C GLU A 169 19.16 -5.01 -12.12
N GLU A 170 17.88 -4.63 -12.09
CA GLU A 170 17.32 -3.44 -12.73
C GLU A 170 16.40 -2.70 -11.74
N ASN A 171 15.91 -1.53 -12.13
CA ASN A 171 14.96 -0.77 -11.32
C ASN A 171 13.74 -1.64 -11.01
N ALA A 172 13.50 -1.84 -9.72
CA ALA A 172 12.24 -2.35 -9.22
C ALA A 172 11.48 -1.11 -8.75
N GLU A 173 10.25 -0.86 -9.20
CA GLU A 173 9.61 0.45 -8.98
C GLU A 173 8.48 0.36 -7.94
N PHE A 174 7.54 -0.58 -8.08
CA PHE A 174 6.29 -0.55 -7.32
C PHE A 174 6.03 -1.81 -6.48
N ALA A 175 6.43 -3.00 -6.95
CA ALA A 175 6.10 -4.26 -6.32
C ALA A 175 6.74 -4.38 -4.94
N LEU A 176 5.93 -4.29 -3.88
CA LEU A 176 6.42 -4.39 -2.51
C LEU A 176 5.33 -4.95 -1.59
N ALA A 177 5.66 -6.04 -0.91
CA ALA A 177 4.83 -6.59 0.16
C ALA A 177 5.67 -6.94 1.38
N VAL A 178 5.03 -6.86 2.54
CA VAL A 178 5.56 -7.39 3.80
C VAL A 178 4.59 -8.42 4.34
N HIS A 179 5.11 -9.46 4.96
CA HIS A 179 4.26 -10.47 5.59
C HIS A 179 3.73 -9.92 6.92
N ARG A 180 2.43 -10.11 7.19
CA ARG A 180 1.73 -9.55 8.36
C ARG A 180 2.38 -9.89 9.71
N GLU A 181 2.66 -11.17 9.92
CA GLU A 181 3.13 -11.69 11.22
C GLU A 181 4.65 -11.93 11.29
N ARG A 182 5.35 -11.77 10.17
CA ARG A 182 6.76 -12.17 10.03
C ARG A 182 7.52 -11.04 9.35
N PHE A 183 8.80 -10.95 9.63
CA PHE A 183 9.67 -9.93 9.03
C PHE A 183 10.13 -10.30 7.61
N HIS A 184 9.25 -10.91 6.81
CA HIS A 184 9.53 -11.20 5.41
C HIS A 184 9.10 -10.03 4.53
N VAL A 185 9.91 -9.74 3.53
CA VAL A 185 9.71 -8.71 2.52
C VAL A 185 9.75 -9.40 1.18
N ALA A 186 8.80 -9.12 0.30
CA ALA A 186 8.82 -9.54 -1.09
C ALA A 186 8.85 -8.31 -1.99
N SER A 187 9.57 -8.42 -3.10
CA SER A 187 9.62 -7.40 -4.15
C SER A 187 9.67 -8.03 -5.53
N GLY A 188 9.22 -7.27 -6.52
CA GLY A 188 9.33 -7.55 -7.95
C GLY A 188 10.03 -6.40 -8.67
N GLY A 189 10.63 -6.65 -9.84
CA GLY A 189 11.31 -5.59 -10.59
C GLY A 189 11.26 -5.74 -12.11
N LYS A 190 11.84 -4.76 -12.82
CA LYS A 190 12.03 -4.79 -14.28
C LYS A 190 12.97 -5.92 -14.73
N ASP A 191 13.77 -6.43 -13.81
CA ASP A 191 14.59 -7.62 -13.99
C ASP A 191 13.78 -8.93 -13.97
N GLN A 192 12.44 -8.85 -13.95
CA GLN A 192 11.48 -9.96 -14.02
C GLN A 192 11.54 -10.92 -12.83
N ASN A 193 12.32 -10.56 -11.81
CA ASN A 193 12.58 -11.40 -10.65
C ASN A 193 11.57 -11.09 -9.55
N VAL A 194 11.15 -12.12 -8.83
CA VAL A 194 10.48 -11.95 -7.53
C VAL A 194 11.43 -12.40 -6.43
N LEU A 195 11.74 -11.51 -5.50
CA LEU A 195 12.72 -11.72 -4.44
C LEU A 195 12.03 -11.75 -3.08
N ILE A 196 12.52 -12.60 -2.16
CA ILE A 196 12.12 -12.58 -0.75
C ILE A 196 13.34 -12.37 0.13
N TRP A 197 13.24 -11.45 1.09
CA TRP A 197 14.16 -11.29 2.21
C TRP A 197 13.46 -11.61 3.52
N ASN A 198 14.22 -12.04 4.52
CA ASN A 198 13.78 -12.05 5.91
C ASN A 198 14.65 -11.08 6.69
N ILE A 199 14.13 -9.89 6.99
CA ILE A 199 14.93 -8.82 7.62
C ILE A 199 15.30 -9.16 9.06
N ALA A 200 14.62 -10.14 9.69
CA ALA A 200 15.05 -10.65 10.98
C ALA A 200 16.35 -11.48 10.90
N ASP A 201 16.79 -11.91 9.73
CA ASP A 201 18.11 -12.58 9.60
C ASP A 201 19.26 -11.58 9.71
N HIS A 202 18.98 -10.28 9.57
CA HIS A 202 19.94 -9.23 9.81
C HIS A 202 20.37 -9.21 11.30
N ASP A 203 21.65 -8.97 11.56
CA ASP A 203 22.32 -9.01 12.88
C ASP A 203 22.09 -10.30 13.70
N GLY A 204 21.84 -11.43 13.03
CA GLY A 204 21.59 -12.72 13.68
C GLY A 204 20.32 -12.72 14.55
N GLY A 205 19.30 -11.95 14.16
CA GLY A 205 18.02 -11.86 14.87
C GLY A 205 17.96 -10.78 15.95
N LYS A 206 19.08 -10.21 16.39
CA LYS A 206 19.13 -9.48 17.66
C LYS A 206 18.30 -8.19 17.72
N LEU A 207 18.23 -7.41 16.63
CA LEU A 207 17.52 -6.12 16.67
C LEU A 207 15.99 -6.30 16.62
N TRP A 208 15.50 -7.39 16.01
CA TRP A 208 14.08 -7.58 15.68
C TRP A 208 13.41 -8.79 16.37
N SER A 209 14.18 -9.82 16.77
CA SER A 209 13.64 -11.03 17.42
C SER A 209 13.14 -10.82 18.85
N GLY A 210 13.52 -9.71 19.49
CA GLY A 210 13.05 -9.35 20.84
C GLY A 210 11.58 -8.89 20.87
N ARG A 211 10.95 -8.65 19.71
CA ARG A 211 9.57 -8.15 19.59
C ARG A 211 8.58 -9.19 19.06
N VAL A 212 9.05 -10.35 18.61
CA VAL A 212 8.17 -11.49 18.29
C VAL A 212 7.91 -12.25 19.59
N SER A 213 6.88 -11.84 20.32
CA SER A 213 6.30 -12.69 21.35
C SER A 213 5.33 -13.65 20.68
N ASP A 214 5.73 -14.90 20.47
CA ASP A 214 4.76 -15.98 20.40
C ASP A 214 3.89 -15.81 21.65
N GLY A 215 2.55 -15.78 21.51
CA GLY A 215 1.59 -15.41 22.56
C GLY A 215 1.63 -16.27 23.85
N HIS A 216 2.69 -17.05 24.07
CA HIS A 216 2.99 -17.89 25.22
C HIS A 216 4.35 -17.58 25.87
N GLY A 217 5.02 -16.46 25.55
CA GLY A 217 6.18 -15.96 26.29
C GLY A 217 7.41 -16.88 26.24
N ARG A 218 7.62 -17.60 25.12
CA ARG A 218 8.85 -18.36 24.86
C ARG A 218 9.44 -17.92 23.52
N PRO A 219 10.78 -17.83 23.40
CA PRO A 219 11.41 -17.57 22.12
C PRO A 219 11.11 -18.73 21.15
N ALA A 220 10.65 -18.38 19.95
CA ALA A 220 10.43 -19.33 18.86
C ALA A 220 11.72 -20.10 18.56
N LYS A 221 11.78 -21.37 18.98
CA LYS A 221 12.83 -22.29 18.54
C LYS A 221 12.28 -23.10 17.37
N GLY A 222 12.76 -22.82 16.17
CA GLY A 222 12.63 -23.72 15.02
C GLY A 222 12.24 -23.04 13.73
N ALA A 223 13.18 -22.36 13.09
CA ALA A 223 13.26 -22.32 11.63
C ALA A 223 14.56 -23.03 11.25
N LEU A 224 14.46 -23.98 10.32
CA LEU A 224 15.60 -24.73 9.79
C LEU A 224 16.69 -23.74 9.37
N SER A 225 17.84 -23.77 10.04
CA SER A 225 19.03 -23.07 9.58
C SER A 225 19.54 -23.78 8.31
N PRO A 226 19.57 -23.13 7.13
CA PRO A 226 20.61 -23.48 6.18
C PRO A 226 21.92 -23.09 6.86
N ARG A 227 22.86 -24.03 6.93
CA ARG A 227 24.24 -23.76 7.35
C ARG A 227 24.71 -22.48 6.67
N ALA A 228 24.93 -21.42 7.43
CA ALA A 228 25.73 -20.29 6.99
C ALA A 228 27.10 -20.86 6.60
N ARG A 229 27.35 -21.02 5.30
CA ARG A 229 28.72 -21.02 4.83
C ARG A 229 29.22 -19.63 5.15
N SER A 230 30.13 -19.54 6.11
CA SER A 230 31.11 -18.47 6.17
C SER A 230 31.91 -18.51 4.88
N GLY A 231 31.34 -17.92 3.83
CA GLY A 231 31.97 -17.66 2.55
C GLY A 231 32.30 -16.18 2.52
N ASP A 232 33.54 -15.89 2.17
CA ASP A 232 34.12 -14.57 2.05
C ASP A 232 33.17 -13.56 1.41
N GLY A 233 33.20 -12.33 1.93
CA GLY A 233 32.37 -11.23 1.48
C GLY A 233 32.35 -11.11 -0.04
N VAL A 234 31.22 -11.50 -0.63
CA VAL A 234 30.88 -11.09 -1.99
C VAL A 234 30.55 -9.62 -1.87
N GLY A 235 31.52 -8.77 -2.20
CA GLY A 235 31.31 -7.34 -2.34
C GLY A 235 30.35 -7.09 -3.50
N ALA A 236 29.05 -7.18 -3.22
CA ALA A 236 28.05 -6.50 -4.02
C ALA A 236 28.41 -5.02 -3.95
N ARG A 237 28.69 -4.40 -5.10
CA ARG A 237 28.92 -2.96 -5.20
C ARG A 237 27.58 -2.25 -4.99
N SER A 238 27.12 -2.17 -3.75
CA SER A 238 26.04 -1.28 -3.35
C SER A 238 26.55 0.16 -3.37
N GLY A 239 25.67 1.12 -3.64
CA GLY A 239 25.94 2.52 -3.29
C GLY A 239 26.37 2.62 -1.81
N ASP A 240 27.29 3.53 -1.49
CA ASP A 240 27.61 3.84 -0.09
C ASP A 240 26.42 4.62 0.50
N PHE A 241 25.41 3.91 0.99
CA PHE A 241 24.23 4.48 1.65
C PHE A 241 24.53 4.87 3.10
N GLY A 242 25.63 5.61 3.30
CA GLY A 242 26.09 6.03 4.62
C GLY A 242 26.50 4.89 5.53
N GLY A 243 27.09 3.82 4.96
CA GLY A 243 27.53 2.64 5.71
C GLY A 243 26.40 1.71 6.22
N ALA A 244 25.17 1.87 5.73
CA ALA A 244 24.08 0.97 6.08
C ALA A 244 24.40 -0.49 5.69
N PRO A 245 24.06 -1.48 6.53
CA PRO A 245 24.27 -2.87 6.20
C PRO A 245 23.38 -3.32 5.04
N ALA A 246 23.87 -4.25 4.23
CA ALA A 246 23.14 -4.83 3.10
C ALA A 246 22.72 -6.28 3.39
N LEU A 247 21.53 -6.68 2.92
CA LEU A 247 20.99 -8.03 3.03
C LEU A 247 20.62 -8.58 1.64
N ALA A 248 21.18 -9.72 1.28
CA ALA A 248 20.87 -10.46 0.05
C ALA A 248 19.54 -11.25 0.19
N PRO A 249 18.87 -11.59 -0.92
CA PRO A 249 17.59 -12.27 -0.85
C PRO A 249 17.77 -13.72 -0.38
N ALA A 250 16.80 -14.20 0.39
CA ALA A 250 16.70 -15.59 0.81
C ALA A 250 16.16 -16.49 -0.33
N LEU A 251 15.26 -15.95 -1.16
CA LEU A 251 14.69 -16.64 -2.32
C LEU A 251 14.65 -15.71 -3.54
N LYS A 252 14.89 -16.29 -4.72
CA LYS A 252 14.75 -15.64 -6.03
C LYS A 252 13.89 -16.55 -6.91
N PHE A 253 12.72 -16.07 -7.31
CA PHE A 253 11.81 -16.77 -8.20
C PHE A 253 11.92 -16.26 -9.63
N LEU A 254 11.74 -17.17 -10.59
CA LEU A 254 11.89 -16.93 -12.02
C LEU A 254 10.65 -17.44 -12.76
N GLY A 255 9.97 -16.57 -13.52
CA GLY A 255 8.83 -17.01 -14.32
C GLY A 255 7.98 -15.91 -14.97
N HIS A 256 8.06 -14.66 -14.51
CA HIS A 256 7.60 -13.53 -15.32
C HIS A 256 8.49 -13.38 -16.56
N VAL A 257 7.91 -12.82 -17.62
CA VAL A 257 8.63 -12.54 -18.88
C VAL A 257 8.69 -11.04 -19.20
N ASP A 258 8.19 -10.21 -18.29
CA ASP A 258 8.20 -8.75 -18.32
C ASP A 258 8.22 -8.20 -16.88
N THR A 259 8.14 -6.88 -16.70
CA THR A 259 8.17 -6.20 -15.38
C THR A 259 7.18 -6.80 -14.40
N VAL A 260 7.61 -6.99 -13.15
CA VAL A 260 6.71 -7.35 -12.04
C VAL A 260 6.19 -6.07 -11.39
N GLU A 261 4.88 -5.86 -11.45
CA GLU A 261 4.20 -4.65 -11.03
C GLU A 261 3.76 -4.70 -9.56
N ASP A 262 3.31 -5.86 -9.07
CA ASP A 262 2.93 -6.04 -7.67
C ASP A 262 3.06 -7.48 -7.16
N VAL A 263 3.14 -7.62 -5.84
CA VAL A 263 3.31 -8.89 -5.12
C VAL A 263 2.42 -8.90 -3.88
N ALA A 264 1.87 -10.06 -3.52
CA ALA A 264 1.10 -10.22 -2.29
C ALA A 264 1.38 -11.57 -1.62
N PHE A 265 1.67 -11.54 -0.31
CA PHE A 265 1.91 -12.75 0.46
C PHE A 265 0.62 -13.53 0.71
N HIS A 266 0.74 -14.85 0.78
CA HIS A 266 -0.28 -15.69 1.40
C HIS A 266 -0.46 -15.29 2.88
N PRO A 267 -1.70 -15.20 3.40
CA PRO A 267 -1.96 -14.66 4.74
C PRO A 267 -1.30 -15.43 5.89
N SER A 268 -1.04 -16.73 5.71
CA SER A 268 -0.46 -17.59 6.75
C SER A 268 0.93 -18.16 6.41
N SER A 269 1.50 -17.83 5.25
CA SER A 269 2.76 -18.41 4.78
C SER A 269 3.70 -17.35 4.23
N ALA A 270 4.86 -17.17 4.88
CA ALA A 270 5.91 -16.27 4.40
C ALA A 270 6.79 -16.85 3.28
N LEU A 271 6.47 -18.06 2.80
CA LEU A 271 7.14 -18.69 1.67
C LEU A 271 6.22 -18.84 0.46
N GLU A 272 4.95 -18.45 0.59
CA GLU A 272 3.95 -18.49 -0.48
C GLU A 272 3.46 -17.08 -0.76
N LEU A 273 3.40 -16.73 -2.05
CA LEU A 273 2.92 -15.42 -2.51
C LEU A 273 2.42 -15.53 -3.95
N CYS A 274 1.72 -14.50 -4.40
CA CYS A 274 1.43 -14.29 -5.81
C CYS A 274 2.04 -12.97 -6.29
N SER A 275 2.19 -12.86 -7.61
CA SER A 275 2.70 -11.67 -8.28
C SER A 275 1.99 -11.43 -9.60
N VAL A 276 2.02 -10.18 -10.04
CA VAL A 276 1.40 -9.70 -11.28
C VAL A 276 2.37 -8.78 -12.02
N GLY A 277 2.18 -8.61 -13.33
CA GLY A 277 3.11 -7.83 -14.15
C GLY A 277 2.61 -7.50 -15.55
N ASP A 278 3.49 -6.86 -16.32
CA ASP A 278 3.28 -6.41 -17.71
C ASP A 278 3.12 -7.59 -18.68
N ASP A 279 3.53 -8.79 -18.28
CA ASP A 279 3.25 -10.02 -19.02
C ASP A 279 1.79 -10.48 -18.91
N SER A 280 0.91 -9.63 -18.39
CA SER A 280 -0.53 -9.83 -18.19
C SER A 280 -0.85 -11.06 -17.34
N ALA A 281 0.11 -11.54 -16.55
CA ALA A 281 0.00 -12.80 -15.83
C ALA A 281 -0.22 -12.60 -14.33
N LEU A 282 -0.95 -13.55 -13.72
CA LEU A 282 -0.99 -13.78 -12.28
C LEU A 282 -0.23 -15.08 -11.99
N ILE A 283 0.86 -14.99 -11.25
CA ILE A 283 1.76 -16.11 -10.96
C ILE A 283 1.77 -16.42 -9.46
N PHE A 284 1.72 -17.71 -9.12
CA PHE A 284 1.81 -18.20 -7.76
C PHE A 284 3.16 -18.86 -7.51
N TRP A 285 3.69 -18.66 -6.30
CA TRP A 285 5.01 -19.12 -5.91
C TRP A 285 4.95 -19.82 -4.55
N ASP A 286 5.76 -20.86 -4.39
CA ASP A 286 6.01 -21.50 -3.09
C ASP A 286 7.49 -21.85 -3.00
N GLY A 287 8.22 -21.18 -2.10
CA GLY A 287 9.65 -21.40 -1.87
C GLY A 287 9.99 -22.84 -1.45
N ARG A 288 9.01 -23.60 -0.96
CA ARG A 288 9.17 -25.03 -0.63
C ARG A 288 9.13 -25.93 -1.88
N ALA A 289 8.44 -25.48 -2.92
CA ALA A 289 8.30 -26.21 -4.19
C ALA A 289 9.45 -25.92 -5.17
N GLY A 290 10.23 -24.87 -4.93
CA GLY A 290 11.40 -24.49 -5.74
C GLY A 290 11.39 -23.00 -6.07
N THR A 291 12.14 -22.62 -7.10
CA THR A 291 12.26 -21.22 -7.57
C THR A 291 11.39 -20.92 -8.80
N GLY A 292 10.65 -21.90 -9.31
CA GLY A 292 9.72 -21.71 -10.44
C GLY A 292 8.28 -21.49 -9.98
N PRO A 293 7.38 -21.08 -10.89
CA PRO A 293 5.96 -20.94 -10.60
C PRO A 293 5.34 -22.25 -10.14
N THR A 294 4.54 -22.21 -9.07
CA THR A 294 3.66 -23.33 -8.75
C THR A 294 2.51 -23.36 -9.74
N HIS A 295 1.85 -22.22 -9.97
CA HIS A 295 0.78 -22.01 -10.95
C HIS A 295 0.99 -20.70 -11.70
N ARG A 296 0.57 -20.65 -12.98
CA ARG A 296 0.62 -19.44 -13.82
C ARG A 296 -0.69 -19.27 -14.57
N VAL A 297 -1.32 -18.11 -14.42
CA VAL A 297 -2.46 -17.66 -15.21
C VAL A 297 -1.93 -16.59 -16.18
N GLY A 298 -1.70 -16.96 -17.44
CA GLY A 298 -0.98 -16.09 -18.39
C GLY A 298 -1.81 -14.98 -19.04
N GLU A 299 -3.14 -15.08 -19.01
CA GLU A 299 -4.08 -14.06 -19.53
C GLU A 299 -4.97 -13.61 -18.37
N ALA A 300 -4.33 -13.15 -17.30
CA ALA A 300 -5.04 -12.74 -16.10
C ALA A 300 -5.87 -11.47 -16.35
N HIS A 301 -5.38 -10.56 -17.21
CA HIS A 301 -6.09 -9.40 -17.75
C HIS A 301 -5.89 -9.27 -19.26
N GLU A 302 -6.62 -8.35 -19.91
CA GLU A 302 -6.44 -8.05 -21.35
C GLU A 302 -5.26 -7.10 -21.63
N SER A 303 -4.63 -6.59 -20.57
CA SER A 303 -3.47 -5.70 -20.57
C SER A 303 -2.66 -5.92 -19.29
N ASP A 304 -1.58 -5.16 -19.11
CA ASP A 304 -0.71 -5.11 -17.93
C ASP A 304 -1.49 -5.13 -16.62
N VAL A 305 -1.03 -5.94 -15.66
CA VAL A 305 -1.68 -6.09 -14.35
C VAL A 305 -0.88 -5.33 -13.31
N HIS A 306 -1.37 -4.16 -12.91
CA HIS A 306 -0.66 -3.22 -12.04
C HIS A 306 -0.67 -3.59 -10.56
N CYS A 307 -1.71 -4.27 -10.07
CA CYS A 307 -1.88 -4.47 -8.64
C CYS A 307 -2.55 -5.80 -8.27
N VAL A 308 -2.17 -6.34 -7.11
CA VAL A 308 -2.73 -7.57 -6.55
C VAL A 308 -2.82 -7.47 -5.04
N ASP A 309 -3.89 -8.01 -4.46
CA ASP A 309 -3.98 -8.21 -3.02
C ASP A 309 -4.64 -9.53 -2.65
N TRP A 310 -4.09 -10.18 -1.62
CA TRP A 310 -4.51 -11.48 -1.13
C TRP A 310 -5.22 -11.33 0.21
N SER A 311 -6.47 -11.78 0.28
CA SER A 311 -7.30 -11.56 1.46
C SER A 311 -6.68 -12.19 2.71
N LEU A 312 -6.62 -11.38 3.79
CA LEU A 312 -6.23 -11.83 5.12
C LEU A 312 -7.31 -12.66 5.83
N LEU A 313 -8.55 -12.57 5.35
CA LEU A 313 -9.73 -13.20 5.96
C LEU A 313 -10.21 -14.44 5.18
N ASP A 314 -9.80 -14.57 3.92
CA ASP A 314 -10.08 -15.74 3.07
C ASP A 314 -8.84 -16.11 2.23
N GLU A 315 -8.12 -17.14 2.64
CA GLU A 315 -6.89 -17.60 1.97
C GLU A 315 -7.07 -18.01 0.49
N ASN A 316 -8.31 -18.14 0.01
CA ASN A 316 -8.59 -18.50 -1.38
C ASN A 316 -8.94 -17.29 -2.24
N ALA A 317 -9.15 -16.12 -1.64
CA ALA A 317 -9.63 -14.93 -2.35
C ALA A 317 -8.50 -13.95 -2.65
N ILE A 318 -8.38 -13.59 -3.93
CA ILE A 318 -7.37 -12.65 -4.43
C ILE A 318 -8.09 -11.64 -5.32
N VAL A 319 -7.68 -10.38 -5.28
CA VAL A 319 -8.14 -9.34 -6.21
C VAL A 319 -6.97 -8.83 -7.03
N THR A 320 -7.23 -8.52 -8.29
CA THR A 320 -6.26 -7.88 -9.19
C THR A 320 -6.91 -6.71 -9.92
N GLY A 321 -6.09 -5.74 -10.32
CA GLY A 321 -6.49 -4.65 -11.20
C GLY A 321 -5.38 -4.37 -12.21
N GLY A 322 -5.75 -3.89 -13.40
CA GLY A 322 -4.79 -3.63 -14.48
C GLY A 322 -5.11 -2.41 -15.34
N ALA A 323 -4.30 -2.23 -16.37
CA ALA A 323 -4.44 -1.20 -17.40
C ALA A 323 -5.73 -1.35 -18.22
N ASP A 324 -6.39 -2.52 -18.16
CA ASP A 324 -7.68 -2.77 -18.82
C ASP A 324 -8.88 -2.12 -18.10
N SER A 325 -8.64 -1.35 -17.03
CA SER A 325 -9.66 -0.71 -16.17
C SER A 325 -10.60 -1.69 -15.47
N ILE A 326 -10.25 -2.99 -15.42
CA ILE A 326 -11.07 -4.03 -14.80
C ILE A 326 -10.44 -4.47 -13.48
N VAL A 327 -11.30 -4.68 -12.49
CA VAL A 327 -10.96 -5.40 -11.26
C VAL A 327 -11.46 -6.84 -11.37
N ARG A 328 -10.61 -7.82 -11.05
CA ARG A 328 -10.98 -9.25 -11.06
C ARG A 328 -10.84 -9.85 -9.68
N LEU A 329 -11.83 -10.66 -9.29
CA LEU A 329 -11.81 -11.48 -8.08
C LEU A 329 -11.54 -12.93 -8.48
N TRP A 330 -10.61 -13.57 -7.79
CA TRP A 330 -10.12 -14.92 -8.09
C TRP A 330 -10.37 -15.86 -6.91
N ASP A 331 -10.61 -17.13 -7.22
CA ASP A 331 -10.65 -18.21 -6.23
C ASP A 331 -9.51 -19.21 -6.51
N ARG A 332 -8.53 -19.25 -5.60
CA ARG A 332 -7.34 -20.12 -5.70
C ARG A 332 -7.71 -21.59 -5.89
N ARG A 333 -8.83 -22.05 -5.34
CA ARG A 333 -9.27 -23.46 -5.43
C ARG A 333 -9.61 -23.87 -6.86
N LYS A 334 -9.84 -22.89 -7.75
CA LYS A 334 -10.17 -23.09 -9.16
C LYS A 334 -8.96 -23.01 -10.10
N LEU A 335 -7.74 -22.84 -9.58
CA LEU A 335 -6.51 -22.76 -10.38
C LEU A 335 -6.16 -24.05 -11.16
N SER A 336 -6.95 -25.12 -11.02
CA SER A 336 -6.81 -26.34 -11.83
C SER A 336 -7.22 -26.18 -13.30
N SER A 337 -7.89 -25.07 -13.67
CA SER A 337 -8.41 -24.80 -15.01
C SER A 337 -7.62 -23.67 -15.70
N LYS A 338 -7.36 -23.82 -17.01
CA LYS A 338 -6.62 -22.80 -17.78
C LYS A 338 -7.42 -21.50 -17.88
N GLY A 339 -6.92 -20.43 -17.25
CA GLY A 339 -7.29 -19.04 -17.55
C GLY A 339 -8.56 -18.54 -16.86
N ALA A 340 -9.70 -18.68 -17.52
CA ALA A 340 -10.92 -17.92 -17.19
C ALA A 340 -11.75 -18.49 -16.02
N ASP A 341 -11.76 -19.82 -15.83
CA ASP A 341 -12.60 -20.46 -14.80
C ASP A 341 -12.16 -20.11 -13.35
N CYS A 342 -10.97 -19.53 -13.19
CA CYS A 342 -10.44 -19.06 -11.91
C CYS A 342 -11.03 -17.72 -11.47
N VAL A 343 -11.47 -16.90 -12.44
CA VAL A 343 -12.13 -15.63 -12.19
C VAL A 343 -13.53 -15.93 -11.70
N VAL A 344 -13.85 -15.47 -10.49
CA VAL A 344 -15.21 -15.59 -9.94
C VAL A 344 -16.06 -14.36 -10.22
N TRP A 345 -15.43 -13.21 -10.49
CA TRP A 345 -16.10 -11.98 -10.85
C TRP A 345 -15.14 -10.99 -11.52
N SER A 346 -15.66 -10.19 -12.44
CA SER A 346 -14.99 -9.03 -13.03
C SER A 346 -15.89 -7.81 -12.89
N SER A 347 -15.30 -6.65 -12.61
CA SER A 347 -16.05 -5.40 -12.54
C SER A 347 -16.74 -5.08 -13.87
N PRO A 348 -17.90 -4.42 -13.87
CA PRO A 348 -18.52 -3.93 -15.09
C PRO A 348 -17.61 -2.96 -15.84
N ALA A 349 -17.60 -3.04 -17.17
CA ALA A 349 -16.88 -2.09 -18.00
C ALA A 349 -17.39 -0.67 -17.77
N GLY A 350 -16.47 0.29 -17.66
CA GLY A 350 -16.78 1.71 -17.41
C GLY A 350 -17.06 2.05 -15.95
N LEU A 351 -16.91 1.12 -15.00
CA LEU A 351 -16.91 1.46 -13.57
C LEU A 351 -15.69 2.30 -13.20
N HIS A 352 -14.51 1.87 -13.67
CA HIS A 352 -13.35 2.73 -13.82
C HIS A 352 -13.22 3.11 -15.30
N ALA A 353 -12.79 4.35 -15.55
CA ALA A 353 -12.60 4.89 -16.89
C ALA A 353 -11.13 4.83 -17.36
N ASP A 354 -10.21 4.51 -16.46
CA ASP A 354 -8.76 4.46 -16.70
C ASP A 354 -8.12 3.33 -15.89
N GLY A 355 -6.80 3.14 -15.98
CA GLY A 355 -6.06 2.04 -15.35
C GLY A 355 -6.27 1.95 -13.83
N ILE A 356 -6.30 0.74 -13.30
CA ILE A 356 -6.41 0.50 -11.85
C ILE A 356 -5.01 0.58 -11.22
N THR A 357 -4.80 1.53 -10.30
CA THR A 357 -3.48 1.77 -9.70
C THR A 357 -3.22 0.92 -8.46
N THR A 358 -4.28 0.58 -7.70
CA THR A 358 -4.14 -0.22 -6.49
C THR A 358 -5.45 -0.89 -6.10
N VAL A 359 -5.35 -2.09 -5.54
CA VAL A 359 -6.45 -2.85 -4.94
C VAL A 359 -6.07 -3.28 -3.54
N GLN A 360 -7.00 -3.24 -2.59
CA GLN A 360 -6.78 -3.73 -1.22
C GLN A 360 -8.05 -4.32 -0.61
N TRP A 361 -7.92 -5.49 -0.01
CA TRP A 361 -8.91 -6.06 0.89
C TRP A 361 -9.06 -5.21 2.14
N CYS A 362 -10.30 -5.12 2.63
CA CYS A 362 -10.56 -4.53 3.93
C CYS A 362 -10.00 -5.48 5.03
N PRO A 363 -9.20 -4.98 5.97
CA PRO A 363 -8.48 -5.84 6.92
C PRO A 363 -9.38 -6.53 7.96
N ASP A 364 -10.58 -6.00 8.18
CA ASP A 364 -11.48 -6.42 9.25
C ASP A 364 -12.90 -6.79 8.79
N GLN A 365 -13.20 -6.67 7.50
CA GLN A 365 -14.51 -7.00 6.92
C GLN A 365 -14.36 -8.07 5.84
N ASP A 366 -14.83 -9.29 6.13
CA ASP A 366 -14.79 -10.38 5.17
C ASP A 366 -15.61 -10.03 3.92
N GLY A 367 -15.00 -10.24 2.75
CA GLY A 367 -15.63 -10.02 1.47
C GLY A 367 -15.64 -8.57 0.97
N VAL A 368 -15.08 -7.63 1.74
CA VAL A 368 -14.99 -6.23 1.34
C VAL A 368 -13.58 -5.94 0.80
N PHE A 369 -13.51 -5.27 -0.33
CA PHE A 369 -12.26 -4.78 -0.91
C PHE A 369 -12.48 -3.43 -1.59
N ALA A 370 -11.41 -2.75 -1.97
CA ALA A 370 -11.49 -1.50 -2.70
C ALA A 370 -10.48 -1.46 -3.86
N SER A 371 -10.77 -0.64 -4.85
CA SER A 371 -9.88 -0.30 -5.96
C SER A 371 -9.78 1.21 -6.10
N ALA A 372 -8.61 1.69 -6.51
CA ALA A 372 -8.41 3.07 -6.95
C ALA A 372 -7.89 3.09 -8.38
N GLY A 373 -8.27 4.12 -9.14
CA GLY A 373 -7.89 4.26 -10.54
C GLY A 373 -7.27 5.60 -10.89
N GLU A 374 -6.66 5.63 -12.07
CA GLU A 374 -6.10 6.86 -12.65
C GLU A 374 -7.20 7.89 -13.00
N ASP A 375 -8.45 7.43 -13.07
CA ASP A 375 -9.65 8.24 -13.21
C ASP A 375 -10.01 9.07 -11.96
N GLY A 376 -9.27 8.90 -10.85
CA GLY A 376 -9.46 9.65 -9.61
C GLY A 376 -10.60 9.12 -8.71
N TYR A 377 -11.20 7.98 -9.07
CA TYR A 377 -12.23 7.33 -8.26
C TYR A 377 -11.64 6.23 -7.39
N LEU A 378 -12.20 6.06 -6.20
CA LEU A 378 -11.98 4.89 -5.36
C LEU A 378 -13.31 4.18 -5.12
N ASN A 379 -13.41 2.93 -5.54
CA ASN A 379 -14.61 2.11 -5.41
C ASN A 379 -14.42 1.09 -4.29
N VAL A 380 -15.40 0.98 -3.40
CA VAL A 380 -15.47 -0.04 -2.35
C VAL A 380 -16.53 -1.06 -2.73
N PHE A 381 -16.17 -2.34 -2.65
CA PHE A 381 -17.00 -3.47 -3.07
C PHE A 381 -17.34 -4.37 -1.89
N ASP A 382 -18.48 -5.05 -2.00
CA ASP A 382 -18.91 -6.13 -1.13
C ASP A 382 -19.20 -7.38 -1.98
N ARG A 383 -18.31 -8.38 -1.92
CA ARG A 383 -18.42 -9.61 -2.72
C ARG A 383 -19.69 -10.40 -2.44
N SER A 384 -20.29 -10.24 -1.26
CA SER A 384 -21.52 -10.96 -0.89
C SER A 384 -22.75 -10.49 -1.68
N ARG A 385 -22.65 -9.31 -2.31
CA ARG A 385 -23.71 -8.71 -3.12
C ARG A 385 -23.58 -8.98 -4.61
N ILE A 386 -22.51 -9.66 -5.04
CA ILE A 386 -22.32 -10.03 -6.44
C ILE A 386 -23.50 -10.90 -6.90
N GLY A 387 -24.17 -10.47 -7.97
CA GLY A 387 -25.33 -11.16 -8.54
C GLY A 387 -26.63 -10.97 -7.76
N ALA A 388 -26.66 -10.09 -6.75
CA ALA A 388 -27.90 -9.78 -6.04
C ALA A 388 -28.95 -9.15 -6.97
N GLU A 389 -30.21 -9.56 -6.82
CA GLU A 389 -31.31 -8.98 -7.58
C GLU A 389 -31.55 -7.52 -7.19
N GLN A 390 -31.69 -6.66 -8.20
CA GLN A 390 -31.97 -5.24 -8.02
C GLN A 390 -33.28 -4.85 -8.72
N THR A 391 -33.97 -3.87 -8.13
CA THR A 391 -35.10 -3.20 -8.80
C THR A 391 -34.64 -2.44 -10.05
N PRO A 392 -35.54 -2.15 -11.00
CA PRO A 392 -35.20 -1.37 -12.20
C PRO A 392 -34.60 0.01 -11.87
N GLU A 393 -34.98 0.63 -10.76
CA GLU A 393 -34.46 1.91 -10.30
C GLU A 393 -33.05 1.76 -9.72
N ALA A 394 -32.80 0.74 -8.90
CA ALA A 394 -31.49 0.49 -8.31
C ALA A 394 -30.43 0.14 -9.37
N LYS A 395 -30.81 -0.61 -10.43
CA LYS A 395 -29.92 -0.91 -11.56
C LYS A 395 -29.40 0.34 -12.28
N LYS A 396 -30.14 1.45 -12.23
CA LYS A 396 -29.70 2.74 -12.82
C LYS A 396 -28.64 3.45 -11.97
N LEU A 397 -28.55 3.11 -10.68
CA LEU A 397 -27.58 3.71 -9.76
C LEU A 397 -26.23 3.01 -9.83
N GLY A 398 -26.21 1.73 -10.18
CA GLY A 398 -24.98 0.97 -10.33
C GLY A 398 -25.13 -0.51 -9.98
N PRO A 399 -24.06 -1.28 -10.15
CA PRO A 399 -24.02 -2.70 -9.78
C PRO A 399 -24.19 -2.89 -8.26
N PRO A 400 -24.85 -3.97 -7.81
CA PRO A 400 -25.19 -4.19 -6.40
C PRO A 400 -23.97 -4.40 -5.50
N GLU A 401 -22.87 -4.87 -6.05
CA GLU A 401 -21.61 -5.11 -5.35
C GLU A 401 -20.81 -3.85 -5.04
N VAL A 402 -21.08 -2.72 -5.71
CA VAL A 402 -20.43 -1.44 -5.38
C VAL A 402 -21.13 -0.85 -4.17
N LEU A 403 -20.45 -0.91 -3.02
CA LEU A 403 -20.93 -0.39 -1.75
C LEU A 403 -20.82 1.13 -1.68
N PHE A 404 -19.70 1.67 -2.19
CA PHE A 404 -19.40 3.09 -2.11
C PHE A 404 -18.44 3.52 -3.22
N GLN A 405 -18.60 4.74 -3.72
CA GLN A 405 -17.63 5.38 -4.60
C GLN A 405 -17.20 6.72 -3.99
N HIS A 406 -15.90 6.84 -3.74
CA HIS A 406 -15.27 8.07 -3.33
C HIS A 406 -14.81 8.85 -4.57
N ALA A 407 -15.40 10.02 -4.77
CA ALA A 407 -15.13 10.94 -5.88
C ALA A 407 -14.51 12.27 -5.39
N GLY A 408 -13.74 12.21 -4.29
CA GLY A 408 -13.17 13.40 -3.66
C GLY A 408 -11.88 13.89 -4.29
N HIS A 409 -11.19 13.04 -5.05
CA HIS A 409 -9.97 13.41 -5.76
C HIS A 409 -10.30 13.96 -7.15
N ARG A 410 -9.49 14.93 -7.62
CA ARG A 410 -9.63 15.58 -8.94
C ARG A 410 -8.54 15.15 -9.92
N SER A 411 -7.73 14.18 -9.51
CA SER A 411 -6.54 13.70 -10.20
C SER A 411 -6.38 12.21 -9.92
N SER A 412 -5.53 11.56 -10.71
CA SER A 412 -5.17 10.15 -10.57
C SER A 412 -4.80 9.79 -9.14
N LEU A 413 -5.39 8.71 -8.64
CA LEU A 413 -5.10 8.16 -7.33
C LEU A 413 -3.84 7.31 -7.41
N ALA A 414 -2.84 7.65 -6.62
CA ALA A 414 -1.58 6.92 -6.61
C ALA A 414 -1.61 5.73 -5.64
N ASP A 415 -2.18 5.91 -4.44
CA ASP A 415 -2.30 4.84 -3.44
C ASP A 415 -3.42 5.15 -2.46
N PHE A 416 -3.88 4.10 -1.77
CA PHE A 416 -4.72 4.24 -0.60
C PHE A 416 -4.37 3.18 0.44
N HIS A 417 -4.80 3.40 1.67
CA HIS A 417 -4.64 2.44 2.75
C HIS A 417 -5.84 2.46 3.70
N TRP A 418 -6.43 1.28 3.91
CA TRP A 418 -7.37 1.05 5.00
C TRP A 418 -6.70 1.31 6.34
N ASN A 419 -7.39 1.93 7.29
CA ASN A 419 -6.89 2.07 8.64
C ASN A 419 -7.13 0.76 9.42
N PRO A 420 -6.09 0.00 9.78
CA PRO A 420 -6.27 -1.27 10.49
C PRO A 420 -6.78 -1.10 11.92
N CYS A 421 -6.73 0.13 12.46
CA CYS A 421 -7.09 0.45 13.84
C CYS A 421 -8.45 1.16 13.97
N ASP A 422 -9.02 1.63 12.87
CA ASP A 422 -10.32 2.30 12.85
C ASP A 422 -11.11 1.84 11.61
N PRO A 423 -12.07 0.92 11.78
CA PRO A 423 -12.79 0.32 10.66
C PRO A 423 -13.46 1.33 9.73
N TRP A 424 -13.56 1.01 8.44
CA TRP A 424 -14.14 1.86 7.37
C TRP A 424 -13.44 3.22 7.14
N THR A 425 -12.28 3.46 7.76
CA THR A 425 -11.49 4.66 7.51
C THR A 425 -10.39 4.37 6.50
N ILE A 426 -10.21 5.27 5.54
CA ILE A 426 -9.20 5.18 4.48
C ILE A 426 -8.36 6.46 4.45
N ALA A 427 -7.07 6.31 4.18
CA ALA A 427 -6.22 7.38 3.67
C ALA A 427 -6.00 7.16 2.17
N SER A 428 -6.20 8.18 1.35
CA SER A 428 -5.96 8.11 -0.11
C SER A 428 -5.17 9.33 -0.56
N VAL A 429 -4.23 9.11 -1.50
CA VAL A 429 -3.38 10.16 -2.06
C VAL A 429 -3.55 10.24 -3.58
N SER A 430 -3.61 11.47 -4.09
CA SER A 430 -3.64 11.73 -5.53
C SER A 430 -2.50 12.64 -5.96
N SER A 431 -2.05 12.42 -7.19
CA SER A 431 -0.97 13.16 -7.85
C SER A 431 -1.37 13.55 -9.27
N GLY A 432 -1.07 14.78 -9.67
CA GLY A 432 -1.32 15.26 -11.04
C GLY A 432 -1.86 16.70 -11.08
N ASP A 433 -2.27 17.13 -12.29
CA ASP A 433 -2.64 18.51 -12.60
C ASP A 433 -3.84 19.04 -11.77
N GLY A 434 -4.72 18.15 -11.30
CA GLY A 434 -5.85 18.47 -10.42
C GLY A 434 -5.48 18.78 -8.96
N GLY A 435 -4.19 18.70 -8.61
CA GLY A 435 -3.65 19.01 -7.29
C GLY A 435 -3.17 17.78 -6.51
N ASN A 436 -2.12 17.97 -5.73
CA ASN A 436 -1.55 16.96 -4.83
C ASN A 436 -2.34 16.95 -3.53
N THR A 437 -3.05 15.86 -3.25
CA THR A 437 -3.97 15.82 -2.11
C THR A 437 -3.83 14.53 -1.32
N LEU A 438 -3.93 14.67 0.00
CA LEU A 438 -4.21 13.57 0.93
C LEU A 438 -5.65 13.75 1.42
N GLN A 439 -6.45 12.71 1.31
CA GLN A 439 -7.78 12.66 1.91
C GLN A 439 -7.84 11.54 2.93
N LEU A 440 -8.39 11.86 4.10
CA LEU A 440 -8.68 10.90 5.16
C LEU A 440 -10.18 10.87 5.33
N TRP A 441 -10.81 9.72 5.20
CA TRP A 441 -12.26 9.67 5.17
C TRP A 441 -12.82 8.39 5.73
N ARG A 442 -14.03 8.48 6.27
CA ARG A 442 -14.82 7.36 6.76
C ARG A 442 -16.19 7.42 6.13
N MET A 443 -16.59 6.33 5.49
CA MET A 443 -17.94 6.16 4.94
C MET A 443 -18.99 6.29 6.04
N THR A 444 -20.19 6.75 5.68
CA THR A 444 -21.27 6.82 6.65
C THR A 444 -21.65 5.45 7.21
N ASP A 445 -21.87 5.39 8.52
CA ASP A 445 -22.37 4.20 9.21
C ASP A 445 -23.75 3.75 8.66
N LEU A 446 -24.50 4.61 7.95
CA LEU A 446 -25.75 4.24 7.28
C LEU A 446 -25.57 3.17 6.18
N LEU A 447 -24.39 3.12 5.55
CA LEU A 447 -24.07 2.14 4.52
C LEU A 447 -23.39 0.90 5.08
N THR A 448 -22.73 1.04 6.23
CA THR A 448 -21.79 0.03 6.75
C THR A 448 -22.24 -0.63 8.05
N SER A 449 -23.29 -0.13 8.71
CA SER A 449 -23.92 -0.84 9.81
C SER A 449 -24.76 -2.00 9.27
N THR A 450 -24.39 -3.22 9.65
CA THR A 450 -25.35 -4.33 9.58
C THR A 450 -26.52 -3.99 10.50
N PRO A 451 -27.78 -4.20 10.08
CA PRO A 451 -28.90 -4.07 11.00
C PRO A 451 -28.63 -5.03 12.17
N TYR A 452 -28.65 -4.51 13.39
CA TYR A 452 -28.53 -5.30 14.63
C TYR A 452 -29.35 -6.58 14.46
N ALA A 453 -28.68 -7.72 14.40
CA ALA A 453 -29.33 -9.01 14.61
C ALA A 453 -29.81 -9.00 16.07
N GLY A 454 -31.11 -8.79 16.24
CA GLY A 454 -31.79 -8.74 17.54
C GLY A 454 -31.84 -10.10 18.23
#